data_AF-A7SRA6-F1
#
_entry.id   AF-A7SRA6-F1
#
_cell.length_a   1.000
_cell.length_b   1.000
_cell.length_c   1.000
_cell.angle_alpha   90.00
_cell.angle_beta   90.00
_cell.angle_gamma   90.00
#
_symmetry.space_group_name_H-M   'P 1'
#
loop_
_entity.id
_entity.type
_entity.pdbx_description
1 polymer ?
#
loop_
_entity_poly.entity_id
_entity_poly.type
_entity_poly.pdbx_seq_one_letter_code
_entity_poly.pdbx_strand_id
1 'polypeptide(L)'
;MEEDLNKRLTKARDGEWCKYENCNTEFCVTEHPGFAPVCLEKWSLRIAAKKLRRRDKETYKQTGTEERLLRALAYREFTRLIYGIMGRKRIPLPACAYHAIRRTFPMAEDDDGAGFELRDD
;
A
#
# COMPACT_ATOMS: atom_id res chain seq x y z
N MET A 1 -1.18 -29.24 -1.60
CA MET A 1 -0.08 -28.27 -1.79
C MET A 1 -0.59 -26.81 -1.83
N GLU A 2 -1.72 -26.51 -1.19
CA GLU A 2 -2.38 -25.19 -1.25
C GLU A 2 -2.90 -24.73 0.14
N GLU A 3 -2.78 -25.59 1.16
CA GLU A 3 -3.18 -25.31 2.55
C GLU A 3 -2.12 -24.50 3.33
N ASP A 4 -0.87 -24.44 2.87
CA ASP A 4 0.22 -23.77 3.59
C ASP A 4 0.23 -22.25 3.40
N LEU A 5 -0.36 -21.74 2.31
CA LEU A 5 -0.41 -20.30 2.06
C LEU A 5 -1.42 -19.61 2.99
N ASN A 6 -2.56 -20.24 3.25
CA ASN A 6 -3.59 -19.70 4.15
C ASN A 6 -3.18 -19.75 5.63
N LYS A 7 -2.37 -20.74 6.04
CA LYS A 7 -1.82 -20.82 7.41
C LYS A 7 -0.77 -19.75 7.69
N ARG A 8 -0.09 -19.21 6.66
CA ARG A 8 0.83 -18.06 6.78
C ARG A 8 0.11 -16.72 6.94
N LEU A 9 -1.07 -16.57 6.34
CA LEU A 9 -1.81 -15.31 6.33
C LEU A 9 -2.65 -15.07 7.60
N THR A 10 -3.13 -16.13 8.26
CA THR A 10 -3.96 -15.98 9.47
C THR A 10 -3.17 -15.65 10.73
N LYS A 11 -1.85 -15.87 10.74
CA LYS A 11 -0.96 -15.51 11.88
C LYS A 11 -0.57 -14.03 11.94
N ALA A 12 -0.93 -13.24 10.92
CA ALA A 12 -0.65 -11.80 10.90
C ALA A 12 -1.47 -10.98 11.92
N ARG A 13 -2.45 -11.59 12.59
CA ARG A 13 -3.36 -10.90 13.53
C ARG A 13 -2.81 -10.68 14.94
N ASP A 14 -1.77 -11.39 15.34
CA ASP A 14 -1.27 -11.39 16.72
C ASP A 14 0.05 -10.62 16.91
N GLY A 15 0.39 -9.70 16.00
CA GLY A 15 1.65 -8.94 16.10
C GLY A 15 2.91 -9.77 15.81
N GLU A 16 2.78 -10.97 15.28
CA GLU A 16 3.90 -11.82 14.84
C GLU A 16 4.43 -11.43 13.46
N TRP A 17 4.91 -10.19 13.31
CA TRP A 17 5.78 -9.84 12.17
C TRP A 17 7.24 -10.26 12.40
N CYS A 18 7.59 -10.71 13.62
CA CYS A 18 8.92 -11.17 13.99
C CYS A 18 8.96 -12.68 14.24
N LYS A 19 9.07 -13.49 13.18
CA LYS A 19 9.36 -14.94 13.29
C LYS A 19 10.47 -15.47 12.39
N TYR A 20 11.18 -14.60 11.68
CA TYR A 20 12.46 -14.95 11.08
C TYR A 20 13.53 -14.05 11.71
N GLU A 21 14.67 -14.66 12.04
CA GLU A 21 15.70 -14.19 12.97
C GLU A 21 16.00 -12.67 12.87
N ASN A 22 16.12 -12.05 14.05
CA ASN A 22 16.28 -10.61 14.36
C ASN A 22 15.04 -9.72 14.31
N CYS A 23 14.29 -9.71 15.42
CA CYS A 23 13.42 -8.60 15.80
C CYS A 23 14.24 -7.44 16.36
N ASN A 24 15.03 -6.78 15.51
CA ASN A 24 15.61 -5.49 15.88
C ASN A 24 14.53 -4.43 15.74
N THR A 25 14.28 -3.64 16.79
CA THR A 25 13.34 -2.51 16.82
C THR A 25 13.77 -1.32 15.95
N GLU A 26 14.65 -1.54 14.97
CA GLU A 26 15.25 -0.52 14.09
C GLU A 26 14.83 -0.67 12.61
N PHE A 27 13.99 -1.66 12.27
CA PHE A 27 13.66 -1.90 10.88
C PHE A 27 12.51 -1.02 10.38
N CYS A 28 12.80 -0.14 9.42
CA CYS A 28 11.77 0.66 8.78
C CYS A 28 10.96 -0.20 7.79
N VAL A 29 9.64 -0.03 7.74
CA VAL A 29 8.78 -0.75 6.77
C VAL A 29 9.19 -0.54 5.31
N THR A 30 9.87 0.57 5.01
CA THR A 30 10.38 0.87 3.66
C THR A 30 11.58 0.02 3.26
N GLU A 31 12.29 -0.57 4.22
CA GLU A 31 13.43 -1.47 4.00
C GLU A 31 12.96 -2.90 3.71
N HIS A 32 11.67 -3.20 3.94
CA HIS A 32 11.11 -4.51 3.64
C HIS A 32 11.33 -4.84 2.15
N PRO A 33 11.84 -6.04 1.80
CA PRO A 33 12.17 -6.38 0.41
C PRO A 33 10.96 -6.35 -0.53
N GLY A 34 9.75 -6.53 0.03
CA GLY A 34 8.50 -6.38 -0.72
C GLY A 34 8.04 -4.93 -0.94
N PHE A 35 8.57 -3.94 -0.21
CA PHE A 35 8.08 -2.56 -0.30
C PHE A 35 8.38 -1.92 -1.66
N ALA A 36 9.64 -1.92 -2.10
CA ALA A 36 10.02 -1.34 -3.39
C ALA A 36 9.27 -1.97 -4.59
N PRO A 37 9.26 -3.31 -4.79
CA PRO A 37 8.59 -3.91 -5.94
C PRO A 37 7.06 -3.81 -5.90
N VAL A 38 6.44 -3.62 -4.72
CA VAL A 38 4.97 -3.52 -4.60
C VAL A 38 4.49 -2.08 -4.66
N CYS A 39 5.19 -1.16 -3.99
CA CYS A 39 4.73 0.20 -3.76
C CYS A 39 5.45 1.26 -4.62
N LEU A 40 6.67 0.99 -5.11
CA LEU A 40 7.47 1.98 -5.86
C LEU A 40 7.61 1.62 -7.35
N GLU A 41 7.44 0.34 -7.71
CA GLU A 41 7.62 -0.12 -9.09
C GLU A 41 6.38 0.14 -9.96
N LYS A 42 6.56 0.92 -11.04
CA LYS A 42 5.46 1.39 -11.91
C LYS A 42 4.70 0.24 -12.56
N TRP A 43 5.40 -0.76 -13.06
CA TRP A 43 4.77 -1.90 -13.75
C TRP A 43 3.98 -2.78 -12.80
N SER A 44 4.48 -2.97 -11.58
CA SER A 44 3.78 -3.68 -10.51
C SER A 44 2.46 -2.99 -10.15
N LEU A 45 2.49 -1.67 -9.96
CA LEU A 45 1.30 -0.87 -9.68
C LEU A 45 0.27 -0.91 -10.81
N ARG A 46 0.71 -0.88 -12.08
CA ARG A 46 -0.18 -1.02 -13.25
C ARG A 46 -0.90 -2.38 -13.27
N ILE A 47 -0.22 -3.45 -12.88
CA ILE A 47 -0.84 -4.77 -12.74
C ILE A 47 -1.83 -4.77 -11.58
N ALA A 48 -1.46 -4.16 -10.45
CA ALA A 48 -2.31 -4.04 -9.27
C ALA A 48 -3.58 -3.20 -9.55
N ALA A 49 -3.50 -2.17 -10.39
CA ALA A 49 -4.63 -1.32 -10.77
C ALA A 49 -5.83 -2.11 -11.29
N LYS A 50 -5.57 -3.18 -12.06
CA LYS A 50 -6.61 -4.07 -12.60
C LYS A 50 -7.32 -4.87 -11.50
N LYS A 51 -6.61 -5.18 -10.40
CA LYS A 51 -7.11 -5.95 -9.24
C LYS A 51 -7.81 -5.05 -8.22
N LEU A 52 -7.44 -3.77 -8.17
CA LEU A 52 -7.95 -2.80 -7.21
C LEU A 52 -9.29 -2.23 -7.69
N ARG A 53 -10.32 -2.36 -6.85
CA ARG A 53 -11.61 -1.68 -7.03
C ARG A 53 -11.75 -0.51 -6.06
N ARG A 54 -12.29 0.62 -6.54
CA ARG A 54 -12.70 1.77 -5.72
C ARG A 54 -13.92 1.41 -4.86
N ARG A 55 -14.35 2.32 -3.97
CA ARG A 55 -15.53 2.14 -3.10
C ARG A 55 -16.77 1.78 -3.92
N ASP A 56 -16.92 2.39 -5.09
CA ASP A 56 -18.08 2.25 -5.98
C ASP A 56 -18.00 1.01 -6.89
N LYS A 57 -17.12 0.05 -6.57
CA LYS A 57 -16.81 -1.16 -7.35
C LYS A 57 -16.20 -0.90 -8.73
N GLU A 58 -16.03 0.37 -9.13
CA GLU A 58 -15.32 0.75 -10.34
C GLU A 58 -13.82 0.43 -10.24
N THR A 59 -13.21 0.08 -11.36
CA THR A 59 -11.76 -0.01 -11.50
C THR A 59 -11.13 1.38 -11.43
N TYR A 60 -9.90 1.44 -10.94
CA TYR A 60 -9.12 2.67 -10.99
C TYR A 60 -8.89 3.05 -12.47
N LYS A 61 -9.56 4.12 -12.92
CA LYS A 61 -9.29 4.78 -14.20
C LYS A 61 -8.30 5.91 -13.96
N GLN A 62 -7.51 6.24 -14.97
CA GLN A 62 -6.63 7.41 -14.92
C GLN A 62 -7.51 8.66 -14.92
N THR A 63 -7.75 9.21 -13.73
CA THR A 63 -8.42 10.49 -13.54
C THR A 63 -7.33 11.51 -13.17
N GLY A 64 -6.84 12.24 -14.17
CA GLY A 64 -5.72 13.19 -14.02
C GLY A 64 -4.37 12.61 -14.49
N THR A 65 -3.28 13.01 -13.83
CA THR A 65 -1.92 12.57 -14.16
C THR A 65 -1.67 11.10 -13.81
N GLU A 66 -0.74 10.46 -14.50
CA GLU A 66 -0.39 9.06 -14.23
C GLU A 66 0.21 8.92 -12.82
N GLU A 67 0.98 9.91 -12.38
CA GLU A 67 1.65 9.95 -11.07
C GLU A 67 0.64 9.99 -9.92
N ARG A 68 -0.46 10.74 -10.07
CA ARG A 68 -1.55 10.78 -9.09
C ARG A 68 -2.22 9.42 -8.96
N LEU A 69 -2.45 8.75 -10.08
CA LEU A 69 -2.98 7.38 -10.10
C LEU A 69 -2.03 6.42 -9.40
N LEU A 70 -0.74 6.43 -9.76
CA LEU A 70 0.28 5.55 -9.19
C LEU A 70 0.44 5.75 -7.68
N ARG A 71 0.42 6.99 -7.18
CA ARG A 71 0.40 7.27 -5.72
C ARG A 71 -0.80 6.62 -5.03
N ALA A 72 -2.01 6.81 -5.58
CA ALA A 72 -3.21 6.25 -4.99
C ALA A 72 -3.20 4.71 -4.96
N LEU A 73 -2.62 4.08 -5.99
CA LEU A 73 -2.42 2.64 -6.04
C LEU A 73 -1.36 2.19 -5.04
N ALA A 74 -0.22 2.89 -4.96
CA ALA A 74 0.87 2.59 -4.04
C ALA A 74 0.43 2.63 -2.58
N TYR A 75 -0.36 3.64 -2.18
CA TYR A 75 -0.91 3.72 -0.84
C TYR A 75 -1.80 2.51 -0.52
N ARG A 76 -2.57 2.05 -1.49
CA ARG A 76 -3.49 0.94 -1.29
C ARG A 76 -2.79 -0.42 -1.30
N GLU A 77 -1.82 -0.61 -2.18
CA GLU A 77 -0.98 -1.82 -2.18
C GLU A 77 -0.12 -1.90 -0.93
N PHE A 78 0.37 -0.78 -0.39
CA PHE A 78 1.05 -0.76 0.91
C PHE A 78 0.16 -1.32 2.03
N THR A 79 -1.06 -0.81 2.15
CA THR A 79 -1.98 -1.30 3.18
C THR A 79 -2.34 -2.77 2.99
N ARG A 80 -2.36 -3.28 1.74
CA ARG A 80 -2.55 -4.70 1.46
C ARG A 80 -1.34 -5.56 1.81
N LEU A 81 -0.14 -5.06 1.55
CA LEU A 81 1.11 -5.75 1.89
C LEU A 81 1.20 -5.99 3.41
N ILE A 82 0.80 -5.00 4.21
CA ILE A 82 0.91 -5.07 5.69
C ILE A 82 -0.34 -5.66 6.36
N TYR A 83 -1.54 -5.33 5.89
CA TYR A 83 -2.78 -5.70 6.60
C TYR A 83 -3.67 -6.69 5.82
N GLY A 84 -3.29 -7.03 4.58
CA GLY A 84 -4.12 -7.86 3.71
C GLY A 84 -5.37 -7.14 3.19
N ILE A 85 -6.42 -7.90 2.89
CA ILE A 85 -7.65 -7.37 2.28
C ILE A 85 -8.54 -6.72 3.35
N MET A 86 -8.53 -5.39 3.39
CA MET A 86 -9.17 -4.61 4.46
C MET A 86 -10.56 -4.04 4.13
N GLY A 87 -11.10 -4.38 2.96
CA GLY A 87 -12.44 -3.95 2.53
C GLY A 87 -12.57 -2.42 2.43
N ARG A 88 -13.46 -1.85 3.25
CA ARG A 88 -13.75 -0.40 3.30
C ARG A 88 -12.92 0.37 4.34
N LYS A 89 -12.25 -0.34 5.26
CA LYS A 89 -11.45 0.31 6.31
C LYS A 89 -10.22 0.99 5.68
N ARG A 90 -9.96 2.22 6.09
CA ARG A 90 -8.77 2.97 5.69
C ARG A 90 -7.87 3.15 6.90
N ILE A 91 -6.64 2.66 6.80
CA ILE A 91 -5.61 2.85 7.82
C ILE A 91 -4.64 3.92 7.30
N PRO A 92 -4.30 4.94 8.12
CA PRO A 92 -3.31 5.94 7.74
C PRO A 92 -1.94 5.29 7.52
N LEU A 93 -1.20 5.78 6.52
CA LEU A 93 0.15 5.29 6.24
C LEU A 93 1.15 5.86 7.26
N PRO A 94 2.20 5.10 7.62
CA PRO A 94 3.32 5.66 8.36
C PRO A 94 4.05 6.72 7.52
N ALA A 95 4.57 7.74 8.19
CA ALA A 95 5.19 8.89 7.53
C ALA A 95 6.34 8.48 6.60
N CYS A 96 7.17 7.51 6.98
CA CYS A 96 8.28 7.02 6.15
C CYS A 96 7.80 6.48 4.79
N ALA A 97 6.82 5.59 4.78
CA ALA A 97 6.25 5.04 3.54
C ALA A 97 5.58 6.12 2.69
N TYR A 98 4.87 7.05 3.35
CA TYR A 98 4.21 8.17 2.68
C TYR A 98 5.20 9.06 1.92
N HIS A 99 6.30 9.46 2.57
CA HIS A 99 7.32 10.29 1.96
C HIS A 99 8.08 9.54 0.87
N ALA A 100 8.39 8.25 1.05
CA ALA A 100 9.04 7.45 0.03
C ALA A 100 8.20 7.41 -1.27
N ILE A 101 6.89 7.14 -1.15
CA ILE A 101 5.99 7.10 -2.30
C ILE A 101 5.87 8.47 -2.98
N ARG A 102 5.77 9.56 -2.21
CA ARG A 102 5.72 10.93 -2.77
C ARG A 102 7.01 11.35 -3.47
N ARG A 103 8.17 10.85 -3.03
CA ARG A 103 9.46 11.08 -3.72
C ARG A 103 9.53 10.35 -5.05
N THR A 104 9.04 9.12 -5.11
CA THR A 104 9.04 8.31 -6.34
C THR A 104 8.02 8.81 -7.37
N PHE A 105 6.86 9.27 -6.92
CA PHE A 105 5.80 9.78 -7.77
C PHE A 105 5.47 11.23 -7.37
N PRO A 106 6.20 12.23 -7.90
CA PRO A 106 6.04 13.63 -7.51
C PRO A 106 4.65 14.18 -7.89
N MET A 107 4.26 15.26 -7.24
CA MET A 107 3.05 16.01 -7.57
C MET A 107 3.34 17.00 -8.69
N ALA A 108 2.35 17.25 -9.55
CA ALA A 108 2.39 18.43 -10.40
C ALA A 108 2.24 19.67 -9.52
N GLU A 109 2.80 20.80 -9.95
CA GLU A 109 2.85 22.05 -9.17
C GLU A 109 1.46 22.58 -8.77
N ASP A 110 0.40 22.17 -9.48
CA ASP A 110 -1.00 22.55 -9.24
C ASP A 110 -1.84 21.52 -8.46
N ASP A 111 -1.25 20.41 -7.99
CA ASP A 111 -1.96 19.41 -7.18
C ASP A 111 -1.73 19.71 -5.69
N ASP A 112 -2.60 20.53 -5.11
CA ASP A 112 -2.67 20.78 -3.67
C ASP A 112 -2.67 19.41 -2.98
N GLY A 113 -1.59 19.06 -2.30
CA GLY A 113 -1.30 17.70 -1.84
C GLY A 113 -2.25 17.21 -0.76
N ALA A 114 -3.51 16.96 -1.14
CA ALA A 114 -4.62 16.64 -0.27
C ALA A 114 -4.23 15.47 0.63
N GLY A 115 -4.35 15.72 1.92
CA GLY A 115 -4.01 14.77 2.98
C GLY A 115 -5.00 13.62 3.06
N PHE A 116 -4.82 12.79 4.08
CA PHE A 116 -5.79 11.78 4.40
C PHE A 116 -7.01 12.43 5.06
N GLU A 117 -8.18 12.32 4.42
CA GLU A 117 -9.45 12.72 5.02
C GLU A 117 -10.16 11.50 5.62
N LEU A 118 -10.34 11.54 6.94
CA LEU A 118 -11.35 10.72 7.60
C LEU A 118 -12.72 11.27 7.20
N ARG A 119 -13.58 10.41 6.66
CA ARG A 119 -14.99 10.73 6.48
C ARG A 119 -15.77 9.95 7.52
N ASP A 120 -16.59 10.65 8.27
CA ASP A 120 -17.49 10.07 9.27
C ASP A 120 -18.53 9.21 8.53
N ASP A 121 -18.52 7.90 8.78
CA ASP A 121 -19.56 6.94 8.34
C ASP A 121 -20.47 6.63 9.54
#